data_AF-A0A940KK58-F1
#
_entry.id   AF-A0A940KK58-F1
#
_cell.length_a   1.000
_cell.length_b   1.000
_cell.length_c   1.000
_cell.angle_alpha   90.00
_cell.angle_beta   90.00
_cell.angle_gamma   90.00
#
_symmetry.space_group_name_H-M   'P 1'
#
loop_
_entity.id
_entity.type
_entity.pdbx_description
1 polymer ?
#
loop_
_entity_poly.entity_id
_entity_poly.type
_entity_poly.pdbx_seq_one_letter_code
_entity_poly.pdbx_strand_id
1 'polypeptide(L)' 'MYDELNLGEIAEQLGYSSVQYLSSQFRKVTGLTPSHFKQIKENKRKPLDKVSG' A
#
# COMPACT_ATOMS: atom_id res chain seq x y z
N MET A 1 -3.01 16.95 -5.90
CA MET A 1 -3.66 15.96 -5.01
C MET A 1 -3.10 14.62 -5.42
N TYR A 2 -2.29 13.99 -4.56
CA TYR A 2 -1.48 12.86 -4.99
C TYR A 2 -2.34 11.64 -5.30
N ASP A 3 -2.11 11.12 -6.50
CA ASP A 3 -2.74 9.99 -7.17
C ASP A 3 -2.36 8.67 -6.48
N GLU A 4 -2.78 8.47 -5.24
CA GLU A 4 -2.63 7.17 -4.58
C GLU A 4 -3.74 6.25 -5.04
N LEU A 5 -3.43 5.38 -6.00
CA LEU A 5 -4.30 4.28 -6.40
C LEU A 5 -4.82 3.55 -5.15
N ASN A 6 -6.14 3.42 -5.06
CA ASN A 6 -6.78 2.62 -4.03
C ASN A 6 -6.65 1.14 -4.36
N LEU A 7 -6.87 0.29 -3.34
CA LEU A 7 -6.64 -1.15 -3.47
C LEU A 7 -7.52 -1.80 -4.57
N GLY A 8 -8.68 -1.20 -4.85
CA GLY A 8 -9.54 -1.56 -5.99
C GLY A 8 -8.89 -1.31 -7.34
N GLU A 9 -8.39 -0.10 -7.59
CA GLU A 9 -7.68 0.27 -8.82
C GLU A 9 -6.45 -0.62 -9.07
N ILE A 10 -5.70 -0.91 -8.01
CA ILE A 10 -4.55 -1.82 -8.07
C ILE A 10 -4.99 -3.23 -8.44
N ALA A 11 -6.12 -3.71 -7.89
CA ALA A 11 -6.66 -5.01 -8.23
C ALA A 11 -7.08 -5.07 -9.70
N GLU A 12 -7.75 -4.03 -10.21
CA GLU A 12 -8.17 -3.95 -11.62
C GLU A 12 -6.97 -3.93 -12.57
N GLN A 13 -5.97 -3.07 -12.32
CA GLN A 13 -4.77 -2.98 -13.16
C GLN A 13 -3.97 -4.28 -13.22
N LEU A 14 -3.97 -5.05 -12.13
CA LEU A 14 -3.27 -6.34 -12.05
C LEU A 14 -4.14 -7.52 -12.55
N GLY A 15 -5.39 -7.28 -12.94
CA GLY A 15 -6.32 -8.30 -13.43
C GLY A 15 -6.89 -9.21 -12.33
N TYR A 16 -6.92 -8.76 -11.08
CA TYR A 16 -7.55 -9.50 -10.00
C TYR A 16 -9.07 -9.34 -10.03
N SER A 17 -9.78 -10.47 -9.98
CA SER A 17 -11.24 -10.49 -9.94
C SER A 17 -11.83 -9.88 -8.66
N SER A 18 -11.04 -9.72 -7.59
CA SER A 18 -11.49 -9.14 -6.33
C SER A 18 -10.34 -8.64 -5.45
N VAL A 19 -10.60 -7.55 -4.73
CA VAL A 19 -9.68 -6.98 -3.73
C VAL A 19 -9.33 -7.97 -2.61
N GLN A 20 -10.26 -8.83 -2.20
CA GLN A 20 -9.99 -9.86 -1.18
C GLN A 20 -8.96 -10.89 -1.66
N TYR A 21 -9.00 -11.25 -2.94
CA TYR A 21 -8.06 -12.21 -3.52
C TYR A 21 -6.66 -11.59 -3.61
N LEU A 22 -6.57 -10.36 -4.12
CA LEU A 22 -5.34 -9.56 -4.08
C LEU A 22 -4.79 -9.47 -2.66
N SER A 23 -5.61 -9.11 -1.67
CA SER A 23 -5.17 -8.95 -0.27
C SER A 23 -4.62 -10.26 0.31
N SER A 24 -5.27 -11.39 0.01
CA SER A 24 -4.83 -12.71 0.48
C SER A 24 -3.52 -13.15 -0.17
N GLN A 25 -3.37 -12.96 -1.49
CA GLN A 25 -2.12 -13.25 -2.19
C GLN A 25 -0.98 -12.32 -1.75
N PHE A 26 -1.26 -11.02 -1.65
CA PHE A 26 -0.31 -10.03 -1.20
C PHE A 26 0.24 -10.36 0.20
N ARG A 27 -0.63 -10.75 1.14
CA ARG A 27 -0.20 -11.21 2.47
C ARG A 27 0.59 -12.50 2.42
N LYS A 28 0.22 -13.45 1.56
CA LYS A 28 0.96 -14.71 1.42
C LYS A 28 2.38 -14.50 0.90
N VAL A 29 2.57 -13.54 0.00
CA VAL A 29 3.88 -13.23 -0.62
C VAL A 29 4.73 -12.32 0.27
N THR A 30 4.14 -11.25 0.80
CA THR A 30 4.88 -10.20 1.53
C THR A 30 4.89 -10.39 3.05
N GLY A 31 4.01 -11.25 3.58
CA GLY A 31 3.75 -11.38 5.01
C GLY A 31 2.86 -10.27 5.59
N LEU A 32 2.50 -9.25 4.81
CA LEU A 32 1.79 -8.05 5.27
C LEU A 32 0.47 -7.85 4.51
N THR A 33 -0.52 -7.22 5.13
CA THR A 33 -1.71 -6.79 4.37
C THR A 33 -1.41 -5.52 3.56
N PRO A 34 -2.08 -5.28 2.43
CA PRO A 34 -1.86 -4.09 1.62
C PRO A 34 -2.05 -2.78 2.40
N SER A 35 -3.05 -2.72 3.29
CA SER A 35 -3.30 -1.56 4.15
C SER A 35 -2.16 -1.31 5.14
N HIS A 36 -1.64 -2.38 5.75
CA HIS A 36 -0.51 -2.26 6.67
C HIS A 36 0.77 -1.84 5.92
N PHE A 37 0.96 -2.33 4.71
CA PHE A 37 2.06 -1.92 3.83
C PHE A 37 1.98 -0.43 3.45
N LYS A 38 0.78 0.10 3.14
CA LYS A 38 0.55 1.54 2.93
C LYS A 38 0.94 2.35 4.18
N GLN A 39 0.48 1.93 5.36
CA GLN A 39 0.81 2.61 6.62
C GLN A 39 2.32 2.62 6.92
N ILE A 40 3.05 1.54 6.63
CA ILE A 40 4.51 1.51 6.81
C ILE A 40 5.19 2.54 5.89
N LYS A 41 4.71 2.70 4.65
CA LYS A 41 5.24 3.70 3.71
C LYS A 41 5.03 5.12 4.23
N GLU A 42 3.85 5.41 4.80
CA GLU A 42 3.57 6.70 5.43
C GLU A 42 4.45 6.93 6.67
N ASN A 43 4.66 5.91 7.51
CA ASN A 43 5.48 6.03 8.71
C ASN A 43 6.99 6.15 8.42
N LYS A 44 7.45 5.66 7.26
CA LYS A 44 8.83 5.87 6.80
C LYS A 44 9.05 7.22 6.12
N ARG A 45 7.99 7.92 5.71
CA ARG A 45 8.07 9.34 5.34
C ARG A 45 8.07 10.16 6.62
N LYS A 46 9.20 10.16 7.35
CA LYS A 46 9.48 11.30 8.23
C LYS A 46 9.40 12.55 7.35
N PRO A 47 8.59 13.57 7.68
CA PRO A 47 8.80 14.86 7.05
C PRO A 47 10.27 15.22 7.30
N LEU A 48 11.02 15.53 6.23
CA LEU A 48 12.40 16.03 6.35
C LEU A 48 12.50 17.28 7.24
N ASP A 49 11.36 17.88 7.58
CA ASP A 49 11.16 19.04 8.47
C ASP A 49 11.63 18.85 9.92
N LYS A 50 12.19 17.70 10.30
CA LYS A 50 12.92 17.50 11.57
C LYS A 50 14.38 17.08 11.39
N VAL A 51 15.01 17.49 10.29
CA VAL A 51 16.47 17.57 10.16
C VAL A 51 16.85 19.03 9.95
N SER A 52 16.52 19.86 10.94
CA SER A 52 17.18 21.15 11.13
C SER A 52 17.69 21.14 12.56
N GLY A 53 19.02 21.28 12.68
CA GLY A 53 19.77 21.30 13.93
C GLY A 53 19.61 22.58 14.72
#